data_AF-A0A9E1LLL1-F1
#
_entry.id   AF-A0A9E1LLL1-F1
#
_cell.length_a   1.000
_cell.length_b   1.000
_cell.length_c   1.000
_cell.angle_alpha   90.00
_cell.angle_beta   90.00
_cell.angle_gamma   90.00
#
_symmetry.space_group_name_H-M   'P 1'
#
loop_
_entity.id
_entity.type
_entity.pdbx_description
1 polymer ?
#
loop_
_entity_poly.entity_id
_entity_poly.type
_entity_poly.pdbx_seq_one_letter_code
_entity_poly.pdbx_strand_id
1 'polypeptide(L)'
;DGVPGSAAPIACNYLNIAGSACGSLLPTGSRIDIVDGIEISCIDNGMPVVVLRAEDMGISGYESPAELNANEALKSKLQSIRLQIGPKMNLGDVEGAAVPKMCMISPPLSDGICHTRTFIPYKCHSAIGVLGAVSAATAAIIPGTVAEGIATVPAGPRKTLSVEHPSGEFSINLHIDEQADPPQVLKAGLLRTARLLSRGELYVPEHIFITE
;
A
#
# COMPACT_ATOMS: atom_id res chain seq x y z
N ASP A 1 8.11 11.83 3.15
CA ASP A 1 7.65 13.16 3.64
C ASP A 1 6.54 13.11 4.69
N GLY A 2 6.13 14.26 5.22
CA GLY A 2 4.99 14.41 6.17
C GLY A 2 5.33 14.87 7.59
N VAL A 3 6.60 15.17 7.90
CA VAL A 3 7.06 15.69 9.19
C VAL A 3 7.97 16.92 8.95
N PRO A 4 7.73 18.08 9.59
CA PRO A 4 8.59 19.25 9.43
C PRO A 4 10.03 19.04 9.96
N GLY A 5 11.02 19.61 9.27
CA GLY A 5 12.44 19.59 9.66
C GLY A 5 13.18 18.30 9.28
N SER A 6 14.32 18.04 9.93
CA SER A 6 15.15 16.85 9.73
C SER A 6 15.51 16.18 11.06
N ALA A 7 15.84 14.89 11.03
CA ALA A 7 16.23 14.10 12.20
C ALA A 7 17.15 12.94 11.81
N ALA A 8 17.71 12.23 12.80
CA ALA A 8 18.58 11.09 12.56
C ALA A 8 17.84 9.95 11.83
N PRO A 9 18.44 9.34 10.80
CA PRO A 9 17.81 8.27 10.04
C PRO A 9 17.75 6.97 10.85
N ILE A 10 16.62 6.28 10.73
CA ILE A 10 16.38 4.94 11.28
C ILE A 10 16.07 4.02 10.10
N ALA A 11 16.97 3.09 9.80
CA ALA A 11 16.77 2.08 8.77
C ALA A 11 15.99 0.88 9.37
N CYS A 12 14.71 0.79 9.01
CA CYS A 12 13.86 -0.34 9.41
C CYS A 12 13.87 -1.39 8.31
N ASN A 13 14.47 -2.56 8.56
CA ASN A 13 14.46 -3.68 7.63
C ASN A 13 13.43 -4.71 8.06
N TYR A 14 12.52 -5.05 7.16
CA TYR A 14 11.53 -6.10 7.32
C TYR A 14 11.92 -7.29 6.46
N LEU A 15 11.95 -8.45 7.08
CA LEU A 15 12.28 -9.74 6.46
C LEU A 15 11.04 -10.63 6.56
N ASN A 16 10.83 -11.51 5.57
CA ASN A 16 9.77 -12.52 5.58
C ASN A 16 8.35 -11.96 5.80
N ILE A 17 8.03 -10.81 5.21
CA ILE A 17 6.70 -10.19 5.32
C ILE A 17 5.77 -10.55 4.15
N ALA A 18 6.29 -11.20 3.11
CA ALA A 18 5.49 -11.69 1.99
C ALA A 18 4.43 -12.69 2.47
N GLY A 19 3.16 -12.44 2.16
CA GLY A 19 2.04 -13.27 2.58
C GLY A 19 1.73 -13.26 4.08
N SER A 20 2.22 -12.27 4.83
CA SER A 20 2.07 -12.21 6.30
C SER A 20 0.62 -12.30 6.80
N ALA A 21 -0.35 -11.82 6.01
CA ALA A 21 -1.77 -11.85 6.33
C ALA A 21 -2.57 -12.76 5.38
N CYS A 22 -2.15 -12.87 4.13
CA CYS A 22 -2.88 -13.62 3.10
C CYS A 22 -2.30 -15.02 2.80
N GLY A 23 -1.17 -15.40 3.43
CA GLY A 23 -0.49 -16.68 3.26
C GLY A 23 0.48 -16.77 2.08
N SER A 24 0.38 -15.88 1.09
CA SER A 24 1.34 -15.78 -0.03
C SER A 24 1.43 -14.35 -0.59
N LEU A 25 2.48 -14.07 -1.36
CA LEU A 25 2.71 -12.76 -1.98
C LEU A 25 1.60 -12.37 -2.98
N LEU A 26 1.17 -13.34 -3.80
CA LEU A 26 0.07 -13.25 -4.74
C LEU A 26 -1.06 -14.16 -4.24
N PRO A 27 -1.91 -13.69 -3.32
CA PRO A 27 -2.82 -14.56 -2.57
C PRO A 27 -3.95 -15.17 -3.40
N THR A 28 -4.27 -14.58 -4.55
CA THR A 28 -5.22 -15.15 -5.52
C THR A 28 -4.58 -16.18 -6.45
N GLY A 29 -3.25 -16.30 -6.44
CA GLY A 29 -2.48 -17.11 -7.38
C GLY A 29 -2.26 -16.47 -8.76
N SER A 30 -2.88 -15.31 -9.01
CA SER A 30 -2.81 -14.59 -10.28
C SER A 30 -2.04 -13.28 -10.13
N ARG A 31 -1.35 -12.85 -11.20
CA ARG A 31 -0.77 -11.49 -11.26
C ARG A 31 -1.82 -10.43 -11.56
N ILE A 32 -2.85 -10.80 -12.32
CA ILE A 32 -4.04 -9.99 -12.62
C ILE A 32 -5.28 -10.82 -12.32
N ASP A 33 -6.21 -10.24 -11.58
CA ASP A 33 -7.59 -10.68 -11.45
C ASP A 33 -8.51 -9.66 -12.13
N ILE A 34 -9.72 -10.08 -12.51
CA ILE A 34 -10.75 -9.17 -13.05
C ILE A 34 -11.95 -9.19 -12.11
N VAL A 35 -12.35 -8.01 -11.62
CA VAL A 35 -13.53 -7.81 -10.76
C VAL A 35 -14.31 -6.61 -11.28
N ASP A 36 -15.61 -6.77 -11.48
CA ASP A 36 -16.46 -5.74 -12.08
C ASP A 36 -15.95 -5.19 -13.43
N GLY A 37 -15.24 -6.03 -14.20
CA GLY A 37 -14.61 -5.65 -15.46
C GLY A 37 -13.31 -4.83 -15.32
N ILE A 38 -12.81 -4.64 -14.10
CA ILE A 38 -11.58 -3.91 -13.78
C ILE A 38 -10.46 -4.91 -13.49
N GLU A 39 -9.32 -4.73 -14.15
CA GLU A 39 -8.10 -5.47 -13.82
C GLU A 39 -7.49 -4.97 -12.51
N ILE A 40 -7.11 -5.91 -11.65
CA ILE A 40 -6.49 -5.64 -10.35
C ILE A 40 -5.34 -6.58 -10.08
N SER A 41 -4.38 -6.16 -9.27
CA SER A 41 -3.34 -7.04 -8.74
C SER A 41 -3.43 -7.11 -7.22
N CYS A 42 -3.55 -8.33 -6.69
CA CYS A 42 -3.62 -8.58 -5.26
C CYS A 42 -2.22 -8.88 -4.73
N ILE A 43 -1.71 -8.06 -3.81
CA ILE A 43 -0.37 -8.20 -3.24
C ILE A 43 -0.46 -8.19 -1.72
N ASP A 44 0.26 -9.10 -1.07
CA ASP A 44 0.57 -9.01 0.35
C ASP A 44 2.08 -9.09 0.58
N ASN A 45 2.71 -7.94 0.77
CA ASN A 45 4.09 -7.85 1.23
C ASN A 45 4.16 -7.05 2.54
N GLY A 46 3.48 -7.57 3.56
CA GLY A 46 3.33 -6.98 4.90
C GLY A 46 2.00 -6.24 5.09
N MET A 47 1.27 -5.95 4.02
CA MET A 47 -0.06 -5.38 4.04
C MET A 47 -0.83 -5.91 2.83
N PRO A 48 -2.02 -6.49 3.02
CA PRO A 48 -2.88 -6.83 1.89
C PRO A 48 -3.33 -5.57 1.16
N VAL A 49 -2.94 -5.45 -0.10
CA VAL A 49 -3.26 -4.33 -0.99
C VAL A 49 -3.81 -4.86 -2.30
N VAL A 50 -4.93 -4.29 -2.73
CA VAL A 50 -5.42 -4.39 -4.10
C VAL A 50 -4.88 -3.19 -4.86
N VAL A 51 -4.05 -3.43 -5.86
CA VAL A 51 -3.51 -2.41 -6.75
C VAL A 51 -4.40 -2.30 -7.99
N LEU A 52 -4.77 -1.09 -8.37
CA LEU A 52 -5.64 -0.78 -9.52
C LEU A 52 -5.06 0.38 -10.33
N ARG A 53 -5.34 0.45 -11.64
CA ARG A 53 -5.01 1.66 -12.41
C ARG A 53 -6.00 2.77 -12.10
N ALA A 54 -5.51 3.99 -11.90
CA ALA A 54 -6.36 5.15 -11.64
C ALA A 54 -7.35 5.41 -12.80
N GLU A 55 -6.88 5.26 -14.05
CA GLU A 55 -7.68 5.46 -15.26
C GLU A 55 -8.87 4.48 -15.36
N ASP A 56 -8.67 3.22 -14.99
CA ASP A 56 -9.72 2.18 -14.98
C ASP A 56 -10.82 2.52 -13.95
N MET A 57 -10.47 3.28 -12.91
CA MET A 57 -11.40 3.77 -11.90
C MET A 57 -12.12 5.06 -12.32
N GLY A 58 -11.73 5.67 -13.44
CA GLY A 58 -12.30 6.92 -13.96
C GLY A 58 -11.74 8.17 -13.28
N ILE A 59 -10.52 8.10 -12.75
CA ILE A 59 -9.81 9.23 -12.14
C ILE A 59 -8.43 9.41 -12.78
N SER A 60 -7.85 10.59 -12.66
CA SER A 60 -6.48 10.86 -13.10
C SER A 60 -5.43 10.21 -12.18
N GLY A 61 -5.78 10.02 -10.90
CA GLY A 61 -4.87 9.57 -9.86
C GLY A 61 -4.18 10.72 -9.13
N TYR A 62 -4.36 11.97 -9.57
CA TYR A 62 -3.70 13.16 -9.02
C TYR A 62 -4.61 14.04 -8.15
N GLU A 63 -5.89 13.70 -8.02
CA GLU A 63 -6.88 14.41 -7.23
C GLU A 63 -6.44 14.55 -5.76
N SER A 64 -6.90 15.58 -5.07
CA SER A 64 -6.70 15.72 -3.64
C SER A 64 -7.45 14.63 -2.85
N PRO A 65 -7.00 14.28 -1.64
CA PRO A 65 -7.76 13.39 -0.76
C PRO A 65 -9.18 13.87 -0.50
N ALA A 66 -9.42 15.19 -0.46
CA ALA A 66 -10.76 15.76 -0.23
C ALA A 66 -11.70 15.45 -1.41
N GLU A 67 -11.24 15.65 -2.65
CA GLU A 67 -12.01 15.34 -3.86
C GLU A 67 -12.35 13.85 -3.93
N LEU A 68 -11.37 12.97 -3.66
CA LEU A 68 -11.60 11.52 -3.67
C LEU A 68 -12.55 11.06 -2.56
N ASN A 69 -12.48 11.67 -1.37
CA ASN A 69 -13.41 11.38 -0.29
C ASN A 69 -14.85 11.84 -0.58
N ALA A 70 -15.02 12.88 -1.40
CA ALA A 70 -16.32 13.35 -1.86
C ALA A 70 -16.88 12.56 -3.06
N ASN A 71 -16.05 11.73 -3.71
CA ASN A 71 -16.45 10.94 -4.87
C ASN A 71 -17.13 9.62 -4.44
N GLU A 72 -18.45 9.67 -4.24
CA GLU A 72 -19.25 8.50 -3.84
C GLU A 72 -19.25 7.38 -4.87
N ALA A 73 -19.19 7.71 -6.17
CA ALA A 73 -19.14 6.71 -7.24
C ALA A 73 -17.85 5.90 -7.18
N LEU A 74 -16.70 6.56 -7.00
CA LEU A 74 -15.42 5.90 -6.81
C LEU A 74 -15.42 5.02 -5.57
N LYS A 75 -15.87 5.55 -4.42
CA LYS A 75 -15.92 4.79 -3.16
C LYS A 75 -16.79 3.54 -3.28
N SER A 76 -17.92 3.64 -3.98
CA SER A 76 -18.81 2.51 -4.23
C SER A 76 -18.14 1.43 -5.09
N LYS A 77 -17.44 1.82 -6.18
CA LYS A 77 -16.67 0.88 -7.00
C LYS A 77 -15.56 0.19 -6.20
N LEU A 78 -14.78 0.97 -5.45
CA LEU A 78 -13.70 0.43 -4.61
C LEU A 78 -14.24 -0.55 -3.56
N GLN A 79 -15.36 -0.23 -2.91
CA GLN A 79 -15.98 -1.12 -1.93
C GLN A 79 -16.52 -2.40 -2.57
N SER A 80 -17.14 -2.32 -3.76
CA SER A 80 -17.60 -3.50 -4.51
C SER A 80 -16.45 -4.46 -4.78
N ILE A 81 -15.36 -3.96 -5.38
CA ILE A 81 -14.16 -4.76 -5.67
C ILE A 81 -13.59 -5.36 -4.39
N ARG A 82 -13.46 -4.56 -3.34
CA ARG A 82 -12.89 -4.96 -2.05
C ARG A 82 -13.62 -6.14 -1.41
N LEU A 83 -14.96 -6.09 -1.38
CA LEU A 83 -15.79 -7.15 -0.81
C LEU A 83 -15.69 -8.46 -1.61
N GLN A 84 -15.59 -8.37 -2.93
CA GLN A 84 -15.50 -9.54 -3.80
C GLN A 84 -14.12 -10.20 -3.77
N ILE A 85 -13.05 -9.40 -3.71
CA ILE A 85 -11.67 -9.92 -3.78
C ILE A 85 -11.10 -10.32 -2.42
N GLY A 86 -11.57 -9.69 -1.32
CA GLY A 86 -11.10 -9.98 0.04
C GLY A 86 -11.08 -11.47 0.39
N PRO A 87 -12.19 -12.22 0.21
CA PRO A 87 -12.22 -13.66 0.45
C PRO A 87 -11.21 -14.45 -0.40
N LYS A 88 -11.00 -14.05 -1.67
CA LYS A 88 -10.02 -14.69 -2.57
C LYS A 88 -8.58 -14.41 -2.15
N MET A 89 -8.35 -13.34 -1.39
CA MET A 89 -7.06 -13.03 -0.77
C MET A 89 -6.86 -13.76 0.58
N ASN A 90 -7.70 -14.74 0.94
CA ASN A 90 -7.71 -15.42 2.24
C ASN A 90 -8.00 -14.51 3.45
N LEU A 91 -8.70 -13.39 3.24
CA LEU A 91 -9.03 -12.43 4.32
C LEU A 91 -10.41 -12.67 4.96
N GLY A 92 -11.19 -13.63 4.45
CA GLY A 92 -12.56 -13.88 4.90
C GLY A 92 -13.51 -12.75 4.50
N ASP A 93 -14.54 -12.54 5.32
CA ASP A 93 -15.45 -11.40 5.16
C ASP A 93 -14.75 -10.11 5.60
N VAL A 94 -14.67 -9.15 4.67
CA VAL A 94 -13.97 -7.89 4.87
C VAL A 94 -14.91 -6.70 5.05
N GLU A 95 -16.23 -6.88 5.20
CA GLU A 95 -17.18 -5.76 5.27
C GLU A 95 -16.80 -4.72 6.34
N GLY A 96 -16.49 -5.18 7.56
CA GLY A 96 -16.01 -4.35 8.68
C GLY A 96 -14.50 -4.36 8.90
N ALA A 97 -13.72 -5.05 8.06
CA ALA A 97 -12.28 -5.22 8.27
C ALA A 97 -11.49 -3.98 7.80
N ALA A 98 -10.31 -3.74 8.36
CA ALA A 98 -9.44 -2.67 7.87
C ALA A 98 -8.67 -3.03 6.57
N VAL A 99 -8.76 -4.28 6.09
CA VAL A 99 -8.00 -4.84 4.95
C VAL A 99 -8.94 -5.52 3.93
N PRO A 100 -8.55 -5.66 2.66
CA PRO A 100 -7.34 -5.10 2.05
C PRO A 100 -7.44 -3.58 1.87
N LYS A 101 -6.29 -2.91 1.68
CA LYS A 101 -6.25 -1.50 1.27
C LYS A 101 -6.42 -1.41 -0.24
N MET A 102 -7.05 -0.35 -0.72
CA MET A 102 -7.24 -0.13 -2.16
C MET A 102 -6.26 0.94 -2.63
N CYS A 103 -5.29 0.58 -3.47
CA CYS A 103 -4.24 1.49 -3.94
C CYS A 103 -4.37 1.70 -5.45
N MET A 104 -4.76 2.90 -5.84
CA MET A 104 -4.83 3.29 -7.24
C MET A 104 -3.49 3.90 -7.64
N ILE A 105 -2.95 3.45 -8.78
CA ILE A 105 -1.66 3.89 -9.31
C ILE A 105 -1.84 4.67 -10.61
N SER A 106 -1.01 5.68 -10.79
CA SER A 106 -0.88 6.50 -11.99
C SER A 106 0.60 6.72 -12.31
N PRO A 107 0.96 7.23 -13.51
CA PRO A 107 2.32 7.66 -13.78
C PRO A 107 2.85 8.61 -12.70
N PRO A 108 4.16 8.60 -12.41
CA PRO A 108 4.73 9.53 -11.44
C PRO A 108 4.60 10.98 -11.91
N LEU A 109 4.44 11.92 -10.97
CA LEU A 109 4.46 13.37 -11.21
C LEU A 109 5.88 13.94 -11.14
N SER A 110 6.79 13.25 -10.46
CA SER A 110 8.18 13.65 -10.26
C SER A 110 9.09 12.44 -10.57
N ASP A 111 10.22 12.32 -9.89
CA ASP A 111 11.21 11.25 -10.13
C ASP A 111 10.84 9.93 -9.40
N GLY A 112 9.58 9.76 -9.00
CA GLY A 112 9.09 8.52 -8.40
C GLY A 112 8.90 7.39 -9.39
N ILE A 113 8.62 6.19 -8.87
CA ILE A 113 8.31 5.03 -9.71
C ILE A 113 6.86 5.05 -10.20
N CYS A 114 5.95 5.58 -9.39
CA CYS A 114 4.55 5.77 -9.68
C CYS A 114 3.95 6.72 -8.65
N HIS A 115 2.77 7.24 -8.94
CA HIS A 115 1.98 8.02 -8.02
C HIS A 115 0.78 7.25 -7.52
N THR A 116 0.47 7.41 -6.23
CA THR A 116 -0.52 6.58 -5.54
C THR A 116 -1.62 7.38 -4.85
N ARG A 117 -2.81 6.77 -4.82
CA ARG A 117 -3.95 7.16 -3.98
C ARG A 117 -4.48 5.92 -3.28
N THR A 118 -4.38 5.90 -1.95
CA THR A 118 -4.73 4.72 -1.16
C THR A 118 -5.92 4.98 -0.27
N PHE A 119 -6.94 4.13 -0.34
CA PHE A 119 -8.07 4.10 0.58
C PHE A 119 -7.85 3.10 1.72
N ILE A 120 -8.19 3.50 2.96
CA ILE A 120 -7.88 2.74 4.18
C ILE A 120 -9.07 2.44 5.13
N PRO A 121 -10.09 1.65 4.72
CA PRO A 121 -10.53 1.37 3.36
C PRO A 121 -11.60 2.36 2.87
N TYR A 122 -12.18 3.17 3.77
CA TYR A 122 -13.29 4.06 3.43
C TYR A 122 -12.86 5.51 3.16
N LYS A 123 -11.67 5.90 3.64
CA LYS A 123 -11.12 7.24 3.46
C LYS A 123 -9.82 7.18 2.68
N CYS A 124 -9.64 8.13 1.77
CA CYS A 124 -8.36 8.37 1.11
C CYS A 124 -7.34 8.83 2.16
N HIS A 125 -6.20 8.14 2.20
CA HIS A 125 -5.06 8.48 3.04
C HIS A 125 -4.42 9.78 2.53
N SER A 126 -3.96 10.65 3.44
CA SER A 126 -3.31 11.93 3.08
C SER A 126 -1.88 11.77 2.57
N ALA A 127 -1.27 10.64 2.88
CA ALA A 127 0.02 10.16 2.36
C ALA A 127 -0.13 8.71 1.83
N ILE A 128 0.73 7.79 2.26
CA ILE A 128 0.55 6.34 2.09
C ILE A 128 0.98 5.59 3.37
N GLY A 129 0.36 4.43 3.64
CA GLY A 129 0.79 3.56 4.75
C GLY A 129 2.10 2.84 4.41
N VAL A 130 3.01 2.71 5.38
CA VAL A 130 4.36 2.12 5.21
C VAL A 130 4.35 0.80 4.45
N LEU A 131 3.64 -0.21 4.96
CA LEU A 131 3.57 -1.54 4.32
C LEU A 131 2.62 -1.55 3.10
N GLY A 132 1.72 -0.58 3.00
CA GLY A 132 0.92 -0.35 1.80
C GLY A 132 1.80 0.11 0.63
N ALA A 133 2.75 1.02 0.89
CA ALA A 133 3.73 1.47 -0.08
C ALA A 133 4.66 0.32 -0.51
N VAL A 134 5.10 -0.52 0.45
CA VAL A 134 5.88 -1.73 0.14
C VAL A 134 5.11 -2.66 -0.79
N SER A 135 3.84 -2.91 -0.53
CA SER A 135 3.03 -3.80 -1.38
C SER A 135 2.74 -3.20 -2.76
N ALA A 136 2.47 -1.89 -2.85
CA ALA A 136 2.33 -1.19 -4.13
C ALA A 136 3.62 -1.21 -4.95
N ALA A 137 4.78 -0.94 -4.33
CA ALA A 137 6.08 -1.06 -4.96
C ALA A 137 6.39 -2.51 -5.36
N THR A 138 5.93 -3.48 -4.58
CA THR A 138 6.09 -4.90 -4.91
C THR A 138 5.28 -5.30 -6.13
N ALA A 139 4.08 -4.74 -6.33
CA ALA A 139 3.34 -4.91 -7.58
C ALA A 139 4.17 -4.41 -8.77
N ALA A 140 4.75 -3.21 -8.67
CA ALA A 140 5.52 -2.57 -9.73
C ALA A 140 6.74 -3.38 -10.19
N ILE A 141 7.39 -4.15 -9.31
CA ILE A 141 8.56 -4.96 -9.68
C ILE A 141 8.19 -6.32 -10.28
N ILE A 142 6.92 -6.75 -10.20
CA ILE A 142 6.46 -8.04 -10.73
C ILE A 142 5.91 -7.80 -12.15
N PRO A 143 6.53 -8.37 -13.20
CA PRO A 143 6.02 -8.26 -14.57
C PRO A 143 4.61 -8.82 -14.71
N GLY A 144 3.77 -8.25 -15.58
CA GLY A 144 2.40 -8.70 -15.80
C GLY A 144 1.43 -8.43 -14.65
N THR A 145 1.73 -7.48 -13.75
CA THR A 145 0.73 -6.89 -12.84
C THR A 145 0.12 -5.64 -13.48
N VAL A 146 -0.93 -5.06 -12.87
CA VAL A 146 -1.52 -3.80 -13.35
C VAL A 146 -0.57 -2.59 -13.30
N ALA A 147 0.57 -2.72 -12.60
CA ALA A 147 1.60 -1.70 -12.53
C ALA A 147 2.54 -1.70 -13.74
N GLU A 148 2.53 -2.78 -14.53
CA GLU A 148 3.27 -2.85 -15.78
C GLU A 148 2.80 -1.77 -16.76
N GLY A 149 3.74 -1.07 -17.39
CA GLY A 149 3.44 0.05 -18.30
C GLY A 149 3.12 1.39 -17.61
N ILE A 150 2.87 1.40 -16.30
CA ILE A 150 2.67 2.62 -15.51
C ILE A 150 3.92 2.95 -14.69
N ALA A 151 4.45 1.95 -13.98
CA ALA A 151 5.55 2.16 -13.07
C ALA A 151 6.90 2.15 -13.79
N THR A 152 7.80 3.06 -13.40
CA THR A 152 9.18 3.09 -13.88
C THR A 152 10.10 2.50 -12.83
N VAL A 153 10.51 1.24 -13.02
CA VAL A 153 11.29 0.50 -12.02
C VAL A 153 12.77 0.40 -12.42
N PRO A 154 13.73 0.75 -11.53
CA PRO A 154 15.15 0.60 -11.80
C PRO A 154 15.57 -0.88 -11.90
N ALA A 155 16.56 -1.15 -12.74
CA ALA A 155 17.12 -2.49 -12.92
C ALA A 155 17.94 -2.96 -11.71
N GLY A 156 18.14 -4.28 -11.61
CA GLY A 156 19.03 -4.92 -10.65
C GLY A 156 18.37 -5.32 -9.32
N PRO A 157 19.04 -6.19 -8.53
CA PRO A 157 18.41 -6.88 -7.40
C PRO A 157 18.19 -5.99 -6.18
N ARG A 158 18.85 -4.83 -6.11
CA ARG A 158 18.66 -3.82 -5.06
C ARG A 158 18.04 -2.59 -5.69
N LYS A 159 16.82 -2.26 -5.26
CA LYS A 159 16.02 -1.19 -5.85
C LYS A 159 15.69 -0.16 -4.78
N THR A 160 15.94 1.11 -5.07
CA THR A 160 15.38 2.23 -4.31
C THR A 160 14.19 2.75 -5.09
N LEU A 161 13.00 2.62 -4.51
CA LEU A 161 11.71 2.88 -5.13
C LEU A 161 11.05 4.04 -4.38
N SER A 162 10.93 5.19 -5.04
CA SER A 162 10.18 6.34 -4.53
C SER A 162 8.72 6.18 -4.92
N VAL A 163 7.85 5.89 -3.94
CA VAL A 163 6.40 5.76 -4.16
C VAL A 163 5.75 7.08 -3.82
N GLU A 164 5.29 7.81 -4.84
CA GLU A 164 4.69 9.13 -4.63
C GLU A 164 3.27 8.98 -4.05
N HIS A 165 2.90 9.93 -3.22
CA HIS A 165 1.62 10.00 -2.52
C HIS A 165 1.19 11.48 -2.41
N PRO A 166 -0.03 11.81 -1.91
CA PRO A 166 -0.56 13.18 -2.01
C PRO A 166 0.26 14.28 -1.30
N SER A 167 1.26 13.91 -0.51
CA SER A 167 2.01 14.82 0.35
C SER A 167 3.54 14.66 0.19
N GLY A 168 3.99 14.12 -0.94
CA GLY A 168 5.41 13.87 -1.23
C GLY A 168 5.66 12.43 -1.67
N GLU A 169 6.76 11.84 -1.23
CA GLU A 169 7.09 10.46 -1.55
C GLU A 169 7.48 9.61 -0.33
N PHE A 170 7.43 8.30 -0.54
CA PHE A 170 7.90 7.31 0.40
C PHE A 170 8.93 6.39 -0.25
N SER A 171 10.20 6.54 0.15
CA SER A 171 11.32 5.77 -0.35
C SER A 171 11.43 4.38 0.29
N ILE A 172 11.48 3.36 -0.56
CA ILE A 172 11.53 1.94 -0.20
C ILE A 172 12.78 1.32 -0.82
N ASN A 173 13.58 0.64 -0.01
CA ASN A 173 14.71 -0.16 -0.48
C ASN A 173 14.32 -1.63 -0.53
N LEU A 174 14.08 -2.17 -1.72
CA LEU A 174 13.84 -3.60 -1.89
C LEU A 174 15.13 -4.32 -2.25
N HIS A 175 15.35 -5.48 -1.63
CA HIS A 175 16.31 -6.48 -2.09
C HIS A 175 15.52 -7.69 -2.55
N ILE A 176 15.71 -8.08 -3.80
CA ILE A 176 14.93 -9.13 -4.44
C ILE A 176 15.83 -10.18 -5.08
N ASP A 177 15.33 -11.40 -5.17
CA ASP A 177 15.86 -12.42 -6.07
C ASP A 177 15.14 -12.32 -7.41
N GLU A 178 15.84 -11.80 -8.43
CA GLU A 178 15.33 -11.65 -9.80
C GLU A 178 15.30 -12.98 -10.57
N GLN A 179 15.91 -14.06 -10.04
CA GLN A 179 15.89 -15.37 -10.67
C GLN A 179 14.63 -16.18 -10.34
N ALA A 180 13.90 -15.78 -9.30
CA ALA A 180 12.62 -16.37 -8.93
C ALA A 180 11.48 -15.82 -9.80
N ASP A 181 10.44 -16.63 -10.02
CA ASP A 181 9.20 -16.21 -10.68
C ASP A 181 7.97 -16.49 -9.80
N PRO A 182 7.25 -15.45 -9.31
CA PRO A 182 7.58 -14.02 -9.42
C PRO A 182 8.86 -13.66 -8.63
N PRO A 183 9.48 -12.49 -8.88
CA PRO A 183 10.65 -12.05 -8.13
C PRO A 183 10.40 -12.09 -6.62
N GLN A 184 11.28 -12.77 -5.88
CA GLN A 184 11.11 -12.97 -4.44
C GLN A 184 11.64 -11.75 -3.68
N VAL A 185 10.81 -11.14 -2.83
CA VAL A 185 11.28 -10.05 -1.96
C VAL A 185 12.00 -10.62 -0.73
N LEU A 186 13.31 -10.43 -0.67
CA LEU A 186 14.18 -10.89 0.42
C LEU A 186 14.22 -9.88 1.59
N LYS A 187 14.13 -8.59 1.28
CA LYS A 187 14.14 -7.51 2.28
C LYS A 187 13.35 -6.29 1.79
N ALA A 188 12.53 -5.73 2.68
CA ALA A 188 11.96 -4.40 2.52
C ALA A 188 12.56 -3.45 3.56
N GLY A 189 13.44 -2.55 3.13
CA GLY A 189 14.07 -1.53 3.96
C GLY A 189 13.36 -0.18 3.81
N LEU A 190 13.04 0.47 4.92
CA LEU A 190 12.40 1.79 4.91
C LEU A 190 13.22 2.77 5.75
N LEU A 191 13.35 3.99 5.26
CA LEU A 191 14.00 5.07 6.01
C LEU A 191 12.94 5.80 6.83
N ARG A 192 13.16 5.91 8.13
CA ARG A 192 12.25 6.59 9.06
C ARG A 192 13.03 7.52 9.98
N THR A 193 12.30 8.31 10.75
CA THR A 193 12.82 9.11 11.86
C THR A 193 11.93 8.91 13.08
N ALA A 194 12.48 9.15 14.27
CA ALA A 194 11.72 9.13 15.53
C ALA A 194 12.28 10.19 16.48
N ARG A 195 11.43 10.69 17.38
CA ARG A 195 11.80 11.65 18.44
C ARG A 195 11.00 11.34 19.70
N LEU A 196 11.67 11.16 20.83
CA LEU A 196 10.99 11.07 22.13
C LEU A 196 10.31 12.41 22.42
N LEU A 197 8.99 12.40 22.62
CA LEU A 197 8.20 13.62 22.89
C LEU A 197 7.96 13.86 24.38
N SER A 198 7.72 12.79 25.16
CA SER A 198 7.45 12.85 26.60
C SER A 198 7.81 11.53 27.27
N ARG A 199 8.14 11.59 28.57
CA ARG A 199 8.39 10.44 29.46
C ARG A 199 7.82 10.77 30.84
N GLY A 200 6.92 9.94 31.35
CA GLY A 200 6.27 10.17 32.65
C GLY A 200 5.26 9.08 32.99
N GLU A 201 4.37 9.38 33.94
CA GLU A 201 3.28 8.51 34.37
C GLU A 201 1.93 9.02 33.82
N LEU A 202 1.06 8.11 33.39
CA LEU A 202 -0.30 8.40 32.97
C LEU A 202 -1.27 7.92 34.05
N TYR A 203 -2.12 8.81 34.54
CA TYR A 203 -3.17 8.49 35.50
C TYR A 203 -4.49 8.28 34.75
N VAL A 204 -5.19 7.18 35.03
CA VAL A 204 -6.48 6.85 34.42
C VAL A 204 -7.58 7.09 35.47
N PRO A 205 -8.66 7.84 35.16
CA PRO A 205 -9.77 8.03 36.08
C PRO A 205 -10.41 6.70 36.50
N GLU A 206 -10.69 6.55 37.80
CA GLU A 206 -11.20 5.30 38.38
C GLU A 206 -12.50 4.80 37.72
N HIS A 207 -13.42 5.71 37.39
CA HIS A 207 -14.72 5.38 36.78
C HIS A 207 -14.65 4.75 35.37
N ILE A 208 -13.48 4.77 34.71
CA ILE A 208 -13.27 4.06 33.43
C ILE A 208 -13.12 2.56 33.67
N PHE A 209 -12.64 2.15 34.84
CA PHE A 209 -12.56 0.74 35.22
C PHE A 209 -13.95 0.32 35.73
N ILE A 210 -14.76 -0.27 34.84
CA ILE A 210 -16.00 -0.95 35.24
C ILE A 210 -15.58 -2.21 36.00
N THR A 211 -15.67 -2.18 37.32
CA THR A 211 -15.68 -3.40 38.13
C THR A 211 -17.06 -4.04 38.00
N GLU A 212 -17.10 -5.29 37.51
CA GLU A 212 -18.26 -6.18 37.69
C GLU A 212 -18.60 -6.38 39.17
#